data_AF-A0A7X7VUH9-F1
#
_entry.id   AF-A0A7X7VUH9-F1
#
_cell.length_a   1.000
_cell.length_b   1.000
_cell.length_c   1.000
_cell.angle_alpha   90.00
_cell.angle_beta   90.00
_cell.angle_gamma   90.00
#
_symmetry.space_group_name_H-M   'P 1'
#
loop_
_entity.id
_entity.type
_entity.pdbx_description
1 polymer ?
#
loop_
_entity_poly.entity_id
_entity_poly.type
_entity_poly.pdbx_seq_one_letter_code
_entity_poly.pdbx_strand_id
1 'polypeptide(L)'
;MERWIIAPLRNRQFFSLHEVNVAIKELLEQLNNKVMKSVGRSRRQKFEEIDQLNLRPLPEKPYEYAERKTATVHIDYHVEFEGHLYSVPYTLIHQRVDIHATERMVEIFHQGKSVAIHPRNFHPGRYSTQREHMPANHQFMEDINSERLIEWADSIGPQTTAMVKATLQSRAFPQQAYRTCLGILSLAKKYSPPLLEQACQTVFEAKVFSCKAVTQELVFLQKQTPPAPIEGLPTHENIRGAEYYSERNLS
;
A
#
# COMPACT_ATOMS: atom_id res chain seq x y z
N MET A 1 -33.92 -17.98 10.66
CA MET A 1 -32.65 -18.74 10.69
C MET A 1 -32.16 -18.87 12.14
N GLU A 2 -32.12 -17.76 12.89
CA GLU A 2 -31.72 -17.67 14.30
C GLU A 2 -32.36 -18.72 15.23
N ARG A 3 -33.69 -18.88 15.22
CA ARG A 3 -34.39 -19.81 16.11
C ARG A 3 -34.11 -21.30 15.86
N TRP A 4 -33.84 -21.70 14.62
CA TRP A 4 -33.78 -23.11 14.23
C TRP A 4 -32.37 -23.61 13.95
N ILE A 5 -31.39 -22.70 13.80
CA ILE A 5 -29.99 -23.04 13.52
C ILE A 5 -29.09 -22.51 14.63
N ILE A 6 -29.12 -21.20 14.90
CA ILE A 6 -28.23 -20.59 15.90
C ILE A 6 -28.62 -21.00 17.32
N ALA A 7 -29.91 -20.93 17.65
CA ALA A 7 -30.37 -21.22 19.01
C ALA A 7 -30.07 -22.67 19.47
N PRO A 8 -30.19 -23.72 18.65
CA PRO A 8 -29.75 -25.07 19.03
C PRO A 8 -28.24 -25.20 19.25
N LEU A 9 -27.42 -24.41 18.55
CA LEU A 9 -25.95 -24.51 18.64
C LEU A 9 -25.35 -23.64 19.75
N ARG A 10 -26.13 -22.75 20.39
CA ARG A 10 -25.64 -21.74 21.34
C ARG A 10 -24.88 -22.27 22.56
N ASN A 11 -25.11 -23.54 22.93
CA ASN A 11 -24.47 -24.19 24.07
C ASN A 11 -23.43 -25.25 23.65
N ARG A 12 -23.11 -25.33 22.35
CA ARG A 12 -22.11 -26.26 21.82
C ARG A 12 -20.81 -25.50 21.58
N GLN A 13 -19.72 -26.01 22.14
CA GLN A 13 -18.39 -25.52 21.83
C GLN A 13 -17.85 -26.24 20.59
N PHE A 14 -17.19 -25.48 19.72
CA PHE A 14 -16.58 -25.98 18.49
C PHE A 14 -15.08 -25.66 18.51
N PHE A 15 -14.28 -26.56 17.95
CA PHE A 15 -12.83 -26.43 17.91
C PHE A 15 -12.30 -26.15 16.50
N SER A 16 -13.17 -26.15 15.49
CA SER A 16 -12.83 -25.75 14.12
C SER A 16 -14.04 -25.20 13.35
N LEU A 17 -13.77 -24.42 12.30
CA LEU A 17 -14.79 -23.95 11.36
C LEU A 17 -15.50 -25.11 10.65
N HIS A 18 -14.78 -26.21 10.42
CA HIS A 18 -15.34 -27.40 9.79
C HIS A 18 -16.46 -28.02 10.66
N GLU A 19 -16.23 -28.17 11.97
CA GLU A 19 -17.23 -28.71 12.89
C GLU A 19 -18.51 -27.84 12.93
N VAL A 20 -18.33 -26.51 12.90
CA VAL A 20 -19.47 -25.57 12.83
C VAL A 20 -20.26 -25.80 11.54
N ASN A 21 -19.59 -25.88 10.40
CA ASN A 21 -20.23 -26.10 9.10
C ASN A 21 -21.00 -27.43 9.05
N VAL A 22 -20.45 -28.50 9.62
CA VAL A 22 -21.14 -29.80 9.71
C VAL A 22 -22.42 -29.68 10.55
N ALA A 23 -22.33 -29.10 11.75
CA ALA A 23 -23.49 -28.95 12.63
C ALA A 23 -24.58 -28.05 12.02
N ILE A 24 -24.20 -26.97 11.32
CA ILE A 24 -25.13 -26.12 10.58
C ILE A 24 -25.81 -26.90 9.45
N LYS A 25 -25.06 -27.73 8.71
CA LYS A 25 -25.61 -28.52 7.60
C LYS A 25 -26.69 -29.50 8.05
N GLU A 26 -26.48 -30.16 9.19
CA GLU A 26 -27.49 -31.05 9.79
C GLU A 26 -28.79 -30.30 10.15
N LEU A 27 -28.68 -29.12 10.77
CA LEU A 27 -29.84 -28.31 11.14
C LEU A 27 -30.54 -27.68 9.92
N LEU A 28 -29.79 -27.34 8.87
CA LEU A 28 -30.34 -26.87 7.60
C LEU A 28 -31.23 -27.94 6.97
N GLU A 29 -30.77 -29.20 6.96
CA GLU A 29 -31.56 -30.31 6.41
C GLU A 29 -32.88 -30.47 7.16
N GLN A 30 -32.86 -30.43 8.49
CA GLN A 30 -34.08 -30.48 9.32
C GLN A 30 -35.00 -29.28 9.04
N LEU A 31 -34.45 -28.07 8.94
CA LEU A 31 -35.22 -26.85 8.71
C LEU A 31 -35.86 -26.82 7.31
N ASN A 32 -35.15 -27.33 6.30
CA ASN A 32 -35.62 -27.36 4.92
C ASN A 32 -36.75 -28.36 4.73
N ASN A 33 -36.70 -29.50 5.43
CA ASN A 33 -37.74 -30.53 5.38
C ASN A 33 -38.94 -30.25 6.30
N LYS A 34 -38.82 -29.32 7.26
CA LYS A 34 -39.91 -28.96 8.17
C LYS A 34 -41.06 -28.24 7.44
N VAL A 35 -42.29 -28.74 7.63
CA VAL A 35 -43.51 -28.11 7.12
C VAL A 35 -43.75 -26.74 7.77
N MET A 36 -43.99 -25.73 6.96
CA MET A 36 -44.29 -24.37 7.41
C MET A 36 -45.79 -24.25 7.68
N LYS A 37 -46.16 -23.85 8.91
CA LYS A 37 -47.55 -23.81 9.37
C LYS A 37 -48.47 -22.96 8.50
N SER A 38 -48.00 -21.82 8.00
CA SER A 38 -48.80 -20.91 7.18
C SER A 38 -49.01 -21.39 5.74
N VAL A 39 -48.19 -22.32 5.26
CA VAL A 39 -48.16 -22.70 3.84
C VAL A 39 -48.49 -24.18 3.61
N GLY A 40 -48.46 -25.01 4.66
CA GLY A 40 -48.75 -26.44 4.57
C GLY A 40 -47.70 -27.27 3.80
N ARG A 41 -46.60 -26.64 3.37
CA ARG A 41 -45.48 -27.26 2.64
C ARG A 41 -44.15 -26.98 3.32
N SER A 42 -43.15 -27.84 3.10
CA SER A 42 -41.78 -27.58 3.52
C SER A 42 -41.07 -26.64 2.53
N ARG A 43 -39.89 -26.12 2.91
CA ARG A 43 -39.06 -25.30 2.01
C ARG A 43 -38.51 -26.15 0.87
N ARG A 44 -38.13 -27.39 1.18
CA ARG A 44 -37.66 -28.39 0.21
C ARG A 44 -38.71 -28.65 -0.87
N GLN A 45 -39.96 -28.90 -0.47
CA GLN A 45 -41.06 -29.13 -1.41
C GLN A 45 -41.27 -27.93 -2.32
N LYS A 46 -41.26 -26.71 -1.78
CA LYS A 46 -41.37 -25.49 -2.60
C LYS A 46 -40.23 -25.35 -3.61
N PHE A 47 -39.00 -25.63 -3.17
CA PHE A 47 -37.84 -25.59 -4.05
C PHE A 47 -37.99 -26.58 -5.20
N GLU A 48 -38.39 -27.81 -4.93
CA GLU A 48 -38.54 -28.87 -5.95
C GLU A 48 -39.71 -28.59 -6.90
N GLU A 49 -40.84 -28.09 -6.38
CA GLU A 49 -42.05 -27.82 -7.17
C GLU A 49 -41.94 -26.55 -8.04
N ILE A 50 -41.16 -25.54 -7.60
CA ILE A 50 -41.15 -24.21 -8.21
C ILE A 50 -39.75 -23.85 -8.72
N ASP A 51 -38.77 -23.79 -7.83
CA ASP A 51 -37.47 -23.19 -8.15
C ASP A 51 -36.63 -24.11 -9.05
N GLN A 52 -36.58 -25.41 -8.73
CA GLN A 52 -35.72 -26.40 -9.38
C GLN A 52 -35.98 -26.50 -10.88
N LEU A 53 -37.24 -26.41 -11.29
CA LEU A 53 -37.65 -26.44 -12.71
C LEU A 53 -37.16 -25.21 -13.50
N ASN A 54 -36.88 -24.11 -12.79
CA ASN A 54 -36.47 -22.83 -13.38
C ASN A 54 -34.95 -22.55 -13.22
N LEU A 55 -34.21 -23.44 -12.53
CA LEU A 55 -32.77 -23.26 -12.34
C LEU A 55 -31.99 -23.53 -13.63
N ARG A 56 -30.98 -22.69 -13.86
CA ARG A 56 -29.94 -22.95 -14.86
C ARG A 56 -28.95 -23.99 -14.32
N PRO A 57 -28.24 -24.72 -15.19
CA PRO A 57 -27.14 -25.58 -14.76
C PRO A 57 -26.11 -24.79 -13.95
N LEU A 58 -25.48 -25.47 -13.00
CA LEU A 58 -24.40 -24.88 -12.22
C LEU A 58 -23.28 -24.43 -13.18
N PRO A 59 -22.81 -23.18 -13.12
CA PRO A 59 -21.69 -22.74 -13.93
C PRO A 59 -20.46 -23.63 -13.72
N GLU A 60 -19.74 -23.96 -14.80
CA GLU A 60 -18.52 -24.78 -14.73
C GLU A 60 -17.44 -24.16 -13.85
N LYS A 61 -17.41 -22.83 -13.78
CA LYS A 61 -16.47 -22.06 -12.97
C LYS A 61 -17.20 -21.48 -11.76
N PRO A 62 -16.69 -21.69 -10.54
CA PRO A 62 -17.20 -20.99 -9.36
C PRO A 62 -17.17 -19.48 -9.56
N TYR A 63 -18.08 -18.79 -8.87
CA TYR A 63 -18.04 -17.33 -8.80
C TYR A 63 -16.71 -16.88 -8.18
N GLU A 64 -15.97 -16.06 -8.90
CA GLU A 64 -14.73 -15.46 -8.42
C GLU A 64 -15.01 -14.02 -8.01
N TYR A 65 -14.78 -13.70 -6.74
CA TYR A 65 -14.90 -12.34 -6.25
C TYR A 65 -13.78 -11.48 -6.83
N ALA A 66 -14.14 -10.32 -7.35
CA ALA A 66 -13.20 -9.35 -7.90
C ALA A 66 -13.35 -8.01 -7.18
N GLU A 67 -12.27 -7.55 -6.57
CA GLU A 67 -12.14 -6.19 -6.07
C GLU A 67 -12.00 -5.22 -7.24
N ARG A 68 -12.64 -4.06 -7.13
CA ARG A 68 -12.56 -3.01 -8.15
C ARG A 68 -11.93 -1.76 -7.57
N LYS A 69 -10.94 -1.21 -8.29
CA LYS A 69 -10.24 0.03 -7.92
C LYS A 69 -9.91 0.82 -9.17
N THR A 70 -10.24 2.10 -9.20
CA THR A 70 -9.71 3.00 -10.23
C THR A 70 -8.34 3.53 -9.81
N ALA A 71 -7.39 3.55 -10.73
CA ALA A 71 -6.05 4.10 -10.54
C ALA A 71 -5.63 4.97 -11.74
N THR A 72 -4.72 5.91 -11.50
CA THR A 72 -4.08 6.66 -12.58
C THR A 72 -2.72 6.05 -12.88
N VAL A 73 -2.45 5.82 -14.16
CA VAL A 73 -1.16 5.31 -14.63
C VAL A 73 -0.08 6.36 -14.37
N HIS A 74 0.96 5.96 -13.68
CA HIS A 74 2.03 6.85 -13.29
C HIS A 74 3.09 6.98 -14.42
N ILE A 75 4.02 7.94 -14.30
CA ILE A 75 5.03 8.24 -15.34
C ILE A 75 5.95 7.06 -15.68
N ASP A 76 6.03 6.07 -14.78
CA ASP A 76 6.74 4.82 -14.96
C ASP A 76 5.86 3.74 -15.59
N TYR A 77 4.72 4.08 -16.20
CA TYR A 77 3.77 3.16 -16.85
C TYR A 77 3.26 2.02 -15.94
N HIS A 78 3.22 2.25 -14.63
CA HIS A 78 2.67 1.31 -13.66
C HIS A 78 1.44 1.88 -12.94
N VAL A 79 0.60 0.97 -12.45
CA VAL A 79 -0.49 1.24 -11.51
C VAL A 79 -0.29 0.45 -10.23
N GLU A 80 -0.76 1.01 -9.12
CA GLU A 80 -0.60 0.41 -7.79
C GLU A 80 -1.88 -0.24 -7.30
N PHE A 81 -1.79 -1.52 -6.96
CA PHE A 81 -2.84 -2.27 -6.27
C PHE A 81 -2.25 -2.96 -5.04
N GLU A 82 -2.80 -2.69 -3.86
CA GLU A 82 -2.32 -3.19 -2.55
C GLU A 82 -0.80 -3.07 -2.31
N GLY A 83 -0.21 -1.94 -2.74
CA GLY A 83 1.22 -1.70 -2.59
C GLY A 83 2.11 -2.43 -3.58
N HIS A 84 1.57 -3.25 -4.48
CA HIS A 84 2.30 -3.83 -5.61
C HIS A 84 2.06 -3.03 -6.90
N LEU A 85 3.09 -2.94 -7.75
CA LEU A 85 3.07 -2.14 -8.98
C LEU A 85 2.95 -3.04 -10.21
N TYR A 86 1.93 -2.84 -11.02
CA TYR A 86 1.66 -3.61 -12.23
C TYR A 86 1.81 -2.72 -13.46
N SER A 87 2.59 -3.18 -14.42
CA SER A 87 2.81 -2.42 -15.67
C SER A 87 1.55 -2.40 -16.54
N VAL A 88 1.39 -1.34 -17.31
CA VAL A 88 0.41 -1.17 -18.38
C VAL A 88 1.10 -0.57 -19.61
N PRO A 89 0.52 -0.65 -20.81
CA PRO A 89 1.10 -0.01 -21.99
C PRO A 89 1.47 1.46 -21.75
N TYR A 90 2.71 1.84 -22.09
CA TYR A 90 3.25 3.19 -21.85
C TYR A 90 2.41 4.32 -22.45
N THR A 91 1.63 4.04 -23.50
CA THR A 91 0.70 4.98 -24.12
C THR A 91 -0.39 5.47 -23.16
N LEU A 92 -0.59 4.77 -22.04
CA LEU A 92 -1.59 5.08 -21.03
C LEU A 92 -1.05 5.94 -19.89
N ILE A 93 0.21 6.40 -19.92
CA ILE A 93 0.75 7.29 -18.90
C ILE A 93 -0.20 8.49 -18.65
N HIS A 94 -0.47 8.77 -17.38
CA HIS A 94 -1.43 9.78 -16.87
C HIS A 94 -2.92 9.50 -17.14
N GLN A 95 -3.27 8.40 -17.82
CA GLN A 95 -4.66 8.01 -18.02
C GLN A 95 -5.23 7.30 -16.79
N ARG A 96 -6.56 7.34 -16.64
CA ARG A 96 -7.28 6.58 -15.60
C ARG A 96 -7.64 5.20 -16.12
N VAL A 97 -7.40 4.18 -15.31
CA VAL A 97 -7.72 2.78 -15.60
C VAL A 97 -8.45 2.15 -14.42
N ASP A 98 -9.25 1.13 -14.71
CA ASP A 98 -9.96 0.35 -13.72
C ASP A 98 -9.24 -0.98 -13.50
N ILE A 99 -8.97 -1.30 -12.24
CA ILE A 99 -8.32 -2.53 -11.83
C ILE A 99 -9.39 -3.47 -11.30
N HIS A 100 -9.47 -4.65 -11.87
CA HIS A 100 -10.26 -5.77 -11.37
C HIS A 100 -9.29 -6.83 -10.83
N ALA A 101 -9.26 -7.00 -9.52
CA ALA A 101 -8.35 -7.92 -8.86
C ALA A 101 -9.12 -9.08 -8.24
N THR A 102 -8.84 -10.30 -8.70
CA THR A 102 -9.33 -11.52 -8.07
C THR A 102 -8.32 -12.04 -7.04
N GLU A 103 -8.56 -13.20 -6.44
CA GLU A 103 -7.57 -13.83 -5.55
C GLU A 103 -6.23 -14.08 -6.26
N ARG A 104 -6.26 -14.35 -7.56
CA ARG A 104 -5.09 -14.84 -8.31
C ARG A 104 -4.57 -13.89 -9.36
N MET A 105 -5.39 -12.96 -9.83
CA MET A 105 -5.07 -12.14 -11.00
C MET A 105 -5.43 -10.67 -10.75
N VAL A 106 -4.71 -9.79 -11.44
CA VAL A 106 -4.99 -8.36 -11.53
C VAL A 106 -5.16 -8.03 -13.01
N GLU A 107 -6.40 -7.76 -13.41
CA GLU A 107 -6.75 -7.32 -14.75
C GLU A 107 -7.00 -5.81 -14.74
N ILE A 108 -6.45 -5.13 -15.74
CA ILE A 108 -6.47 -3.67 -15.83
C ILE A 108 -7.20 -3.29 -17.12
N PHE A 109 -8.18 -2.40 -16.98
CA PHE A 109 -9.06 -1.95 -18.04
C PHE A 109 -8.86 -0.47 -18.32
N HIS A 110 -8.81 -0.11 -19.59
CA HIS A 110 -8.91 1.28 -20.05
C HIS A 110 -10.17 1.39 -20.93
N GLN A 111 -11.10 2.26 -20.55
CA GLN A 111 -12.36 2.48 -21.29
C GLN A 111 -13.14 1.18 -21.57
N GLY A 112 -13.20 0.28 -20.57
CA GLY A 112 -13.90 -1.00 -20.67
C GLY A 112 -13.19 -2.10 -21.46
N LYS A 113 -11.97 -1.84 -21.97
CA LYS A 113 -11.15 -2.85 -22.65
C LYS A 113 -10.00 -3.30 -21.75
N SER A 114 -9.78 -4.61 -21.66
CA SER A 114 -8.63 -5.18 -20.94
C SER A 114 -7.35 -4.78 -21.68
N VAL A 115 -6.45 -4.10 -20.97
CA VAL A 115 -5.17 -3.60 -21.50
C VAL A 115 -3.97 -4.32 -20.90
N ALA A 116 -4.14 -4.97 -19.75
CA ALA A 116 -3.08 -5.75 -19.10
C ALA A 116 -3.69 -6.76 -18.13
N ILE A 117 -3.07 -7.94 -18.03
CA ILE A 117 -3.42 -8.99 -17.07
C ILE A 117 -2.14 -9.49 -16.40
N HIS A 118 -2.12 -9.54 -15.07
CA HIS A 118 -0.98 -10.02 -14.29
C HIS A 118 -1.40 -11.05 -13.24
N PRO A 119 -0.55 -12.01 -12.87
CA PRO A 119 -0.69 -12.73 -11.61
C PRO A 119 -0.69 -11.76 -10.42
N ARG A 120 -1.63 -11.90 -9.49
CA ARG A 120 -1.68 -11.09 -8.26
C ARG A 120 -0.48 -11.44 -7.38
N ASN A 121 0.23 -10.41 -6.95
CA ASN A 121 1.37 -10.50 -6.07
C ASN A 121 1.15 -9.63 -4.84
N PHE A 122 1.27 -10.25 -3.66
CA PHE A 122 1.03 -9.63 -2.36
C PHE A 122 2.29 -9.00 -1.74
N HIS A 123 3.43 -9.01 -2.44
CA HIS A 123 4.67 -8.40 -1.96
C HIS A 123 4.67 -6.88 -2.23
N PRO A 124 4.57 -6.03 -1.20
CA PRO A 124 4.54 -4.58 -1.39
C PRO A 124 5.89 -4.04 -1.86
N GLY A 125 5.85 -2.95 -2.64
CA GLY A 125 7.03 -2.25 -3.16
C GLY A 125 7.77 -2.98 -4.29
N ARG A 126 7.17 -4.04 -4.85
CA ARG A 126 7.72 -4.80 -5.98
C ARG A 126 6.91 -4.53 -7.25
N TYR A 127 7.50 -4.92 -8.38
CA TYR A 127 6.99 -4.64 -9.71
C TYR A 127 6.71 -5.95 -10.45
N SER A 128 5.58 -6.00 -11.15
CA SER A 128 5.25 -6.99 -12.16
C SER A 128 5.21 -6.30 -13.52
N THR A 129 6.33 -6.39 -14.23
CA THR A 129 6.55 -5.67 -15.49
C THR A 129 6.55 -6.62 -16.68
N GLN A 130 5.68 -6.36 -17.67
CA GLN A 130 5.68 -7.04 -18.96
C GLN A 130 6.46 -6.21 -19.97
N ARG A 131 7.29 -6.86 -20.79
CA ARG A 131 8.12 -6.17 -21.78
C ARG A 131 7.31 -5.48 -22.87
N GLU A 132 6.17 -6.07 -23.25
CA GLU A 132 5.27 -5.55 -24.27
C GLU A 132 4.64 -4.19 -23.91
N HIS A 133 4.61 -3.86 -22.61
CA HIS A 133 4.12 -2.58 -22.12
C HIS A 133 5.13 -1.44 -22.29
N MET A 134 6.39 -1.77 -22.55
CA MET A 134 7.46 -0.80 -22.72
C MET A 134 7.43 -0.19 -24.14
N PRO A 135 7.91 1.06 -24.34
CA PRO A 135 8.07 1.65 -25.66
C PRO A 135 9.00 0.82 -26.56
N ALA A 136 8.64 0.65 -27.83
CA ALA A 136 9.37 -0.18 -28.79
C ALA A 136 10.81 0.30 -29.05
N ASN A 137 11.07 1.60 -28.89
CA ASN A 137 12.40 2.19 -28.91
C ASN A 137 12.62 2.96 -27.62
N HIS A 138 13.43 2.38 -26.74
CA HIS A 138 13.72 2.85 -25.38
C HIS A 138 14.24 4.31 -25.30
N GLN A 139 14.66 4.92 -26.41
CA GLN A 139 15.35 6.22 -26.43
C GLN A 139 14.45 7.45 -26.27
N PHE A 140 13.19 7.44 -26.71
CA PHE A 140 12.41 8.70 -26.81
C PHE A 140 11.71 9.16 -25.52
N MET A 141 11.59 8.28 -24.51
CA MET A 141 11.05 8.63 -23.19
C MET A 141 12.12 8.65 -22.09
N GLU A 142 13.33 8.17 -22.38
CA GLU A 142 14.47 8.16 -21.45
C GLU A 142 14.87 9.58 -21.04
N ASP A 143 15.10 10.47 -22.01
CA ASP A 143 15.76 11.75 -21.73
C ASP A 143 14.85 12.75 -20.99
N ILE A 144 13.59 12.90 -21.42
CA ILE A 144 12.72 13.99 -20.93
C ILE A 144 12.42 13.87 -19.42
N ASN A 145 12.30 12.64 -18.89
CA ASN A 145 11.87 12.45 -17.51
C ASN A 145 13.05 12.31 -16.54
N SER A 146 14.16 11.65 -16.93
CA SER A 146 15.32 11.58 -16.04
C SER A 146 16.04 12.92 -15.93
N GLU A 147 16.17 13.68 -17.02
CA GLU A 147 16.83 14.99 -16.98
C GLU A 147 16.06 15.94 -16.07
N ARG A 148 14.73 16.02 -16.21
CA ARG A 148 13.89 16.85 -15.31
C ARG A 148 14.01 16.47 -13.84
N LEU A 149 14.13 15.17 -13.52
CA LEU A 149 14.33 14.73 -12.14
C LEU A 149 15.70 15.17 -11.61
N ILE A 150 16.72 15.13 -12.46
CA ILE A 150 18.07 15.57 -12.14
C ILE A 150 18.11 17.09 -11.98
N GLU A 151 17.53 17.86 -12.91
CA GLU A 151 17.44 19.32 -12.83
C GLU A 151 16.71 19.79 -11.56
N TRP A 152 15.63 19.09 -11.18
CA TRP A 152 14.95 19.39 -9.92
C TRP A 152 15.83 19.03 -8.71
N ALA A 153 16.55 17.91 -8.75
CA ALA A 153 17.51 17.58 -7.69
C ALA A 153 18.63 18.63 -7.58
N ASP A 154 19.13 19.14 -8.71
CA ASP A 154 20.17 20.17 -8.78
C ASP A 154 19.72 21.47 -8.10
N SER A 155 18.44 21.83 -8.23
CA SER A 155 17.87 23.00 -7.54
C SER A 155 17.82 22.88 -6.01
N ILE A 156 17.91 21.66 -5.47
CA ILE A 156 17.93 21.38 -4.03
C ILE A 156 19.38 21.35 -3.53
N GLY A 157 20.25 20.58 -4.20
CA GLY A 157 21.66 20.49 -3.86
C GLY A 157 22.41 19.29 -4.43
N PRO A 158 23.75 19.27 -4.28
CA PRO A 158 24.62 18.26 -4.88
C PRO A 158 24.41 16.85 -4.33
N GLN A 159 24.09 16.68 -3.04
CA GLN A 159 23.93 15.36 -2.42
C GLN A 159 22.60 14.71 -2.83
N THR A 160 21.53 15.50 -2.89
CA THR A 160 20.23 15.06 -3.42
C THR A 160 20.37 14.64 -4.88
N THR A 161 21.15 15.39 -5.67
CA THR A 161 21.44 15.04 -7.06
C THR A 161 22.20 13.73 -7.18
N ALA A 162 23.26 13.54 -6.39
CA ALA A 162 24.02 12.29 -6.36
C ALA A 162 23.11 11.10 -6.01
N MET A 163 22.23 11.28 -5.02
CA MET A 163 21.26 10.28 -4.59
C MET A 163 20.25 9.94 -5.69
N VAL A 164 19.69 10.94 -6.39
CA VAL A 164 18.75 10.71 -7.50
C VAL A 164 19.44 9.99 -8.65
N LYS A 165 20.64 10.42 -9.06
CA LYS A 165 21.42 9.77 -10.13
C LYS A 165 21.74 8.31 -9.80
N ALA A 166 22.20 8.01 -8.59
CA ALA A 166 22.47 6.63 -8.19
C ALA A 166 21.20 5.80 -8.06
N THR A 167 20.09 6.39 -7.62
CA THR A 167 18.79 5.69 -7.55
C THR A 167 18.33 5.28 -8.94
N LEU A 168 18.45 6.15 -9.94
CA LEU A 168 18.14 5.84 -11.35
C LEU A 168 19.01 4.69 -11.89
N GLN A 169 20.30 4.66 -11.52
CA GLN A 169 21.25 3.62 -11.93
C GLN A 169 21.12 2.32 -11.14
N SER A 170 20.47 2.32 -9.98
CA SER A 170 20.34 1.15 -9.10
C SER A 170 19.40 0.06 -9.63
N ARG A 171 18.54 0.41 -10.59
CA ARG A 171 17.52 -0.47 -11.16
C ARG A 171 17.91 -0.88 -12.57
N ALA A 172 17.46 -2.07 -12.99
CA ALA A 172 17.63 -2.51 -14.37
C ALA A 172 17.01 -1.54 -15.39
N PHE A 173 15.94 -0.85 -14.98
CA PHE A 173 15.25 0.17 -15.77
C PHE A 173 15.07 1.44 -14.95
N PRO A 174 15.55 2.61 -15.41
CA PRO A 174 15.43 3.88 -14.70
C PRO A 174 13.99 4.26 -14.34
N GLN A 175 13.02 3.87 -15.16
CA GLN A 175 11.61 4.18 -14.96
C GLN A 175 11.08 3.59 -13.64
N GLN A 176 11.57 2.41 -13.23
CA GLN A 176 11.23 1.81 -11.94
C GLN A 176 11.75 2.64 -10.75
N ALA A 177 12.79 3.44 -10.95
CA ALA A 177 13.31 4.35 -9.94
C ALA A 177 12.54 5.69 -9.88
N TYR A 178 11.76 6.06 -10.90
CA TYR A 178 11.10 7.37 -10.96
C TYR A 178 10.20 7.67 -9.76
N ARG A 179 9.41 6.69 -9.30
CA ARG A 179 8.58 6.85 -8.08
C ARG A 179 9.42 7.13 -6.84
N THR A 180 10.59 6.49 -6.74
CA THR A 180 11.52 6.70 -5.62
C THR A 180 12.15 8.09 -5.70
N CYS A 181 12.61 8.49 -6.88
CA CYS A 181 13.18 9.83 -7.11
C CYS A 181 12.16 10.93 -6.81
N LEU A 182 10.93 10.83 -7.34
CA LEU A 182 9.86 11.78 -7.03
C LEU A 182 9.52 11.81 -5.54
N GLY A 183 9.51 10.64 -4.88
CA GLY A 183 9.33 10.55 -3.44
C GLY A 183 10.39 11.36 -2.69
N ILE A 184 11.67 11.16 -3.02
CA ILE A 184 12.79 11.90 -2.41
C ILE A 184 12.66 13.40 -2.66
N LEU A 185 12.44 13.82 -3.91
CA LEU A 185 12.31 15.23 -4.28
C LEU A 185 11.11 15.90 -3.62
N SER A 186 10.02 15.16 -3.40
CA SER A 186 8.83 15.69 -2.70
C SER A 186 9.10 16.03 -1.23
N LEU A 187 10.12 15.43 -0.60
CA LEU A 187 10.51 15.72 0.79
C LEU A 187 11.02 17.16 0.95
N ALA A 188 11.54 17.79 -0.11
CA ALA A 188 11.95 19.19 -0.10
C ALA A 188 10.79 20.16 0.17
N LYS A 189 9.54 19.72 -0.02
CA LYS A 189 8.35 20.51 0.34
C LYS A 189 8.08 20.54 1.85
N LYS A 190 8.62 19.57 2.60
CA LYS A 190 8.36 19.36 4.03
C LYS A 190 9.57 19.67 4.91
N TYR A 191 10.77 19.39 4.41
CA TYR A 191 12.03 19.55 5.13
C TYR A 191 12.88 20.64 4.49
N SER A 192 13.74 21.28 5.28
CA SER A 192 14.65 22.29 4.75
C SER A 192 15.70 21.65 3.83
N PRO A 193 16.12 22.33 2.75
CA PRO A 193 17.16 21.83 1.84
C PRO A 193 18.44 21.32 2.53
N PRO A 194 19.04 22.00 3.53
CA PRO A 194 20.25 21.50 4.18
C PRO A 194 20.03 20.20 4.96
N LEU A 195 18.86 20.03 5.58
CA LEU A 195 18.51 18.79 6.30
C LEU A 195 18.32 17.63 5.30
N LEU A 196 17.72 17.92 4.15
CA LEU A 196 17.54 16.95 3.06
C LEU A 196 18.86 16.53 2.42
N GLU A 197 19.77 17.47 2.18
CA GLU A 197 21.12 17.18 1.69
C GLU A 197 21.88 16.27 2.64
N GLN A 198 21.86 16.56 3.94
CA GLN A 198 22.52 15.73 4.95
C GLN A 198 21.93 14.32 5.00
N ALA A 199 20.60 14.18 4.98
CA ALA A 199 19.95 12.88 4.96
C ALA A 199 20.27 12.09 3.68
N CYS A 200 20.26 12.76 2.52
CA CYS A 200 20.63 12.13 1.25
C CYS A 200 22.07 11.64 1.27
N GLN A 201 23.01 12.42 1.82
CA GLN A 201 24.40 12.03 1.96
C GLN A 201 24.56 10.77 2.81
N THR A 202 24.00 10.75 4.03
CA THR A 202 24.10 9.60 4.94
C THR A 202 23.55 8.32 4.31
N VAL A 203 22.39 8.42 3.66
CA VAL A 203 21.72 7.28 3.02
C VAL A 203 22.46 6.81 1.76
N PHE A 204 23.04 7.74 1.01
CA PHE A 204 23.86 7.44 -0.16
C PHE A 204 25.15 6.70 0.22
N GLU A 205 25.84 7.13 1.28
CA GLU A 205 27.04 6.46 1.81
C GLU A 205 26.73 5.04 2.29
N ALA A 206 25.53 4.83 2.86
CA ALA A 206 25.02 3.51 3.23
C ALA A 206 24.59 2.64 2.02
N LYS A 207 24.63 3.17 0.79
CA LYS A 207 24.19 2.50 -0.46
C LYS A 207 22.73 2.04 -0.45
N VAL A 208 21.85 2.77 0.24
CA VAL A 208 20.42 2.43 0.34
C VAL A 208 19.57 3.34 -0.54
N PHE A 209 19.18 2.89 -1.72
CA PHE A 209 18.42 3.70 -2.70
C PHE A 209 16.90 3.64 -2.49
N SER A 210 16.43 4.16 -1.36
CA SER A 210 15.00 4.13 -0.97
C SER A 210 14.53 5.44 -0.35
N CYS A 211 13.38 5.94 -0.81
CA CYS A 211 12.72 7.11 -0.23
C CYS A 211 12.37 6.90 1.25
N LYS A 212 12.05 5.66 1.66
CA LYS A 212 11.74 5.34 3.07
C LYS A 212 12.96 5.55 3.96
N ALA A 213 14.15 5.16 3.50
CA ALA A 213 15.39 5.34 4.25
C ALA A 213 15.71 6.83 4.43
N VAL A 214 15.61 7.64 3.37
CA VAL A 214 15.78 9.10 3.44
C VAL A 214 14.79 9.73 4.42
N THR A 215 13.53 9.28 4.40
CA THR A 215 12.50 9.78 5.32
C THR A 215 12.82 9.42 6.78
N GLN A 216 13.31 8.21 7.03
CA GLN A 216 13.70 7.78 8.38
C GLN A 216 14.89 8.59 8.90
N GLU A 217 15.88 8.83 8.05
CA GLU A 217 17.05 9.65 8.39
C GLU A 217 16.66 11.10 8.69
N LEU A 218 15.75 11.69 7.90
CA LEU A 218 15.23 13.03 8.16
C LEU A 218 14.52 13.14 9.52
N VAL A 219 13.71 12.14 9.86
CA VAL A 219 13.02 12.10 11.16
C VAL A 219 14.02 11.97 12.31
N PHE A 220 15.12 11.24 12.10
CA PHE A 220 16.20 11.11 13.06
C PHE A 220 16.95 12.44 13.25
N LEU A 221 17.39 13.07 12.15
CA LEU A 221 18.10 14.36 12.18
C LEU A 221 17.25 15.47 12.82
N GLN A 222 15.93 15.51 12.54
CA GLN A 222 15.04 16.48 13.13
C GLN A 222 14.94 16.36 14.67
N LYS A 223 15.03 15.14 15.21
CA LYS A 223 15.07 14.89 16.66
C LYS A 223 16.42 15.23 17.31
N GLN A 224 17.49 15.27 16.53
CA GLN A 224 18.83 15.61 17.03
C GLN A 224 19.13 17.12 17.03
N THR A 225 18.24 17.95 16.50
CA THR A 225 18.37 19.40 16.58
C THR A 225 18.55 19.80 18.06
N PRO A 226 19.70 20.37 18.46
CA PRO A 226 19.91 20.76 19.84
C PRO A 226 18.82 21.76 20.25
N PRO A 227 18.32 21.72 21.50
CA PRO A 227 17.43 22.77 21.98
C PRO A 227 18.11 24.12 21.76
N ALA A 228 17.32 25.13 21.38
CA ALA A 228 17.81 26.50 21.22
C ALA A 228 18.71 26.85 22.41
N PRO A 229 19.86 27.55 22.19
CA PRO A 229 20.70 27.96 23.30
C PRO A 229 19.80 28.68 24.29
N ILE A 230 19.71 28.13 25.51
CA ILE A 230 19.06 28.82 26.62
C ILE A 230 19.87 30.09 26.76
N GLU A 231 19.30 31.23 26.34
CA GLU A 231 19.85 32.53 26.69
C GLU A 231 20.03 32.50 28.20
N GLY A 232 21.29 32.53 28.65
CA GLY A 232 21.61 32.47 30.06
C GLY A 232 20.78 33.51 30.78
N LEU A 233 20.05 33.09 31.82
CA LEU A 233 19.29 34.01 32.65
C LEU A 233 20.18 35.21 33.00
N PRO A 234 19.70 36.45 32.87
CA PRO A 234 20.50 37.63 33.18
C PRO A 234 21.07 37.49 34.60
N THR A 235 22.38 37.71 34.72
CA THR A 235 23.07 37.65 36.01
C THR A 235 22.46 38.71 36.94
N HIS A 236 21.73 38.27 37.96
CA HIS A 236 21.16 39.15 38.98
C HIS A 236 21.91 38.94 40.30
N GLU A 237 22.19 40.03 41.03
CA GLU A 237 22.86 40.01 42.35
C GLU A 237 22.18 39.13 43.42
N ASN A 238 20.93 38.72 43.21
CA ASN A 238 20.17 37.89 44.15
C ASN A 238 20.44 36.39 44.00
N ILE A 239 21.18 35.97 42.97
CA ILE A 239 21.55 34.56 42.76
C ILE A 239 22.84 34.30 43.55
N ARG A 240 22.70 33.73 44.75
CA ARG A 240 23.85 33.30 45.55
C ARG A 240 24.39 31.97 45.01
N GLY A 241 25.68 31.94 44.67
CA GLY A 241 26.35 30.77 44.11
C GLY A 241 26.43 29.60 45.10
N ALA A 242 26.82 28.42 44.59
CA ALA A 242 26.93 27.19 45.36
C ALA A 242 27.79 27.34 46.64
N GLU A 243 28.78 28.23 46.60
CA GLU A 243 29.68 28.55 47.71
C GLU A 243 28.96 29.10 48.97
N TYR A 244 27.85 29.82 48.77
CA TYR A 244 27.05 30.38 49.88
C TYR A 244 26.39 29.29 50.74
N TYR A 245 26.11 28.12 50.17
CA TYR A 245 25.50 27.01 50.89
C TYR A 245 26.52 26.08 51.54
N SER A 246 27.78 26.10 51.10
CA SER A 246 28.85 25.31 51.75
C SER A 246 29.25 25.86 53.12
N GLU A 247 29.19 27.17 53.33
CA GLU A 247 29.55 27.79 54.62
C GLU A 247 28.52 27.54 55.74
N ARG A 248 27.27 27.16 55.39
CA ARG A 248 26.20 26.92 56.37
C ARG A 248 26.26 25.54 57.03
N ASN A 249 27.14 24.64 56.56
CA ASN A 249 27.28 23.28 57.09
C ASN A 249 28.43 23.13 58.12
N LEU A 250 29.04 24.23 58.56
CA LEU A 250 30.12 24.25 59.57
C LEU A 250 29.73 25.01 60.85
N SER A 251 28.44 25.03 61.20
CA SER A 251 27.95 25.55 62.50
C SER A 251 27.06 24.54 63.20
#